data_AF-A0A382YNC3-F1
#
_entry.id   AF-A0A382YNC3-F1
#
_cell.length_a   1.000
_cell.length_b   1.000
_cell.length_c   1.000
_cell.angle_alpha   90.00
_cell.angle_beta   90.00
_cell.angle_gamma   90.00
#
_symmetry.space_group_name_H-M   'P 1'
#
loop_
_entity.id
_entity.type
_entity.pdbx_description
1 polymer ?
#
loop_
_entity_poly.entity_id
_entity_poly.type
_entity_poly.pdbx_seq_one_letter_code
_entity_poly.pdbx_strand_id
1 'polypeptide(L)' 'VLDLAVEPVPPQVLDGRGMALLFEKPSARTRNSMEMAVVQLGGHPMYIQASEVGLDTRESVEDVTNTLACFHGAIGARVF' A
#
# COMPACT_ATOMS: atom_id res chain seq x y z
N VAL A 1 10.53 -11.91 -10.51
CA VAL A 1 9.33 -11.38 -9.80
C VAL A 1 8.42 -12.52 -9.38
N LEU A 2 8.04 -13.43 -10.28
CA LEU A 2 7.27 -14.64 -9.91
C LEU A 2 8.04 -15.59 -8.97
N ASP A 3 9.37 -15.68 -9.12
CA ASP A 3 10.21 -16.55 -8.26
C ASP A 3 10.19 -16.09 -6.80
N LEU A 4 10.13 -14.78 -6.55
CA LEU A 4 10.01 -14.21 -5.21
C LEU A 4 8.66 -14.55 -4.55
N ALA A 5 7.62 -14.84 -5.33
CA ALA A 5 6.30 -15.21 -4.81
C ALA A 5 6.23 -16.65 -4.31
N VAL A 6 7.21 -17.48 -4.66
CA VAL A 6 7.36 -18.88 -4.18
C VAL A 6 8.53 -19.05 -3.21
N GLU A 7 9.32 -18.00 -2.99
CA GLU A 7 10.36 -18.01 -1.97
C GLU A 7 9.73 -18.00 -0.56
N PRO A 8 10.08 -18.96 0.31
CA PRO A 8 9.52 -19.02 1.66
C PRO A 8 10.01 -17.88 2.56
N VAL A 9 11.12 -17.23 2.19
CA VAL A 9 11.71 -16.09 2.91
C VAL A 9 12.19 -15.06 1.88
N PRO A 10 11.31 -14.18 1.38
CA PRO A 10 11.71 -13.17 0.42
C PRO A 10 12.64 -12.12 1.07
N PRO A 11 13.48 -11.42 0.28
CA PRO A 11 14.28 -10.31 0.78
C PRO A 11 13.41 -9.23 1.44
N GLN A 12 13.85 -8.73 2.59
CA GLN A 12 13.13 -7.73 3.39
C GLN A 12 13.35 -6.30 2.83
N VAL A 13 12.91 -6.06 1.59
CA VAL A 13 13.17 -4.78 0.89
C VAL A 13 12.41 -3.58 1.46
N LEU A 14 11.42 -3.81 2.32
CA LEU A 14 10.66 -2.78 3.01
C LEU A 14 11.02 -2.66 4.50
N ASP A 15 12.13 -3.27 4.94
CA ASP A 15 12.55 -3.22 6.35
C ASP A 15 12.61 -1.78 6.88
N GLY A 16 11.95 -1.54 8.01
CA GLY A 16 11.82 -0.23 8.64
C GLY A 16 10.99 0.82 7.86
N ARG A 17 10.30 0.43 6.78
CA ARG A 17 9.49 1.34 5.94
C ARG A 17 8.00 1.03 6.00
N GLY A 18 7.18 2.07 5.91
CA GLY A 18 5.74 1.95 5.72
C GLY A 18 5.36 1.80 4.23
N MET A 19 4.26 1.11 3.94
CA MET A 19 3.61 1.12 2.63
C MET A 19 2.15 1.56 2.78
N ALA A 20 1.75 2.59 2.05
CA ALA A 20 0.35 3.02 1.99
C ALA A 20 -0.44 2.08 1.07
N LEU A 21 -1.59 1.61 1.53
CA LEU A 21 -2.52 0.75 0.81
C LEU A 21 -3.86 1.48 0.67
N LEU A 22 -4.01 2.24 -0.41
CA LEU A 22 -5.18 3.08 -0.68
C LEU A 22 -6.25 2.34 -1.48
N PHE A 23 -7.48 2.31 -0.97
CA PHE A 23 -8.60 1.57 -1.57
C PHE A 23 -9.82 2.47 -1.78
N GLU A 24 -10.14 2.75 -3.04
CA GLU A 24 -11.39 3.44 -3.40
C GLU A 24 -12.62 2.52 -3.28
N LYS A 25 -12.42 1.22 -3.52
CA LYS A 25 -13.44 0.18 -3.31
C LYS A 25 -12.95 -0.90 -2.36
N PRO A 26 -13.77 -1.31 -1.37
CA PRO A 26 -13.36 -2.35 -0.43
C PRO A 26 -13.11 -3.67 -1.14
N SER A 27 -12.04 -4.37 -0.74
CA SER A 27 -11.79 -5.73 -1.17
C SER A 27 -10.97 -6.52 -0.17
N ALA A 28 -11.64 -7.49 0.46
CA ALA A 28 -11.03 -8.31 1.49
C ALA A 28 -9.81 -9.09 0.98
N ARG A 29 -9.89 -9.71 -0.21
CA ARG A 29 -8.81 -10.53 -0.76
C ARG A 29 -7.58 -9.69 -1.10
N THR A 30 -7.76 -8.62 -1.86
CA THR A 30 -6.64 -7.74 -2.27
C THR A 30 -6.01 -7.04 -1.08
N ARG A 31 -6.83 -6.56 -0.13
CA ARG A 31 -6.35 -5.96 1.12
C ARG A 31 -5.49 -6.95 1.90
N ASN A 32 -6.03 -8.13 2.24
CA ASN A 32 -5.28 -9.13 3.02
C ASN A 32 -4.00 -9.57 2.30
N SER A 33 -4.05 -9.83 0.99
CA SER A 33 -2.86 -10.26 0.25
C SER A 33 -1.77 -9.19 0.23
N MET A 34 -2.16 -7.92 0.07
CA MET A 34 -1.20 -6.81 0.05
C MET A 34 -0.64 -6.53 1.45
N GLU A 35 -1.48 -6.49 2.49
CA GLU A 35 -1.01 -6.32 3.87
C GLU A 35 0.01 -7.41 4.24
N MET A 36 -0.30 -8.68 3.95
CA MET A 36 0.62 -9.78 4.23
C MET A 36 1.89 -9.72 3.39
N ALA A 37 1.82 -9.29 2.13
CA ALA A 37 3.01 -9.10 1.30
C ALA A 37 3.93 -8.02 1.89
N VAL A 38 3.38 -6.90 2.38
CA VAL A 38 4.18 -5.85 3.03
C VAL A 38 4.88 -6.36 4.28
N VAL A 39 4.16 -7.11 5.13
CA VAL A 39 4.72 -7.74 6.32
C VAL A 39 5.83 -8.73 5.95
N GLN A 40 5.61 -9.57 4.93
CA GLN A 40 6.61 -10.52 4.44
C GLN A 40 7.85 -9.85 3.86
N LEU A 41 7.75 -8.62 3.37
CA LEU A 41 8.88 -7.82 2.89
C LEU A 41 9.52 -6.96 3.99
N GLY A 42 9.09 -7.11 5.25
CA GLY A 42 9.66 -6.42 6.42
C GLY A 42 9.07 -5.05 6.70
N GLY A 43 8.05 -4.64 5.96
CA GLY A 43 7.43 -3.32 6.09
C GLY A 43 6.21 -3.28 7.00
N HIS A 44 5.69 -2.08 7.19
CA HIS A 44 4.44 -1.83 7.90
C HIS A 44 3.32 -1.39 6.93
N PRO A 45 2.24 -2.16 6.75
CA PRO A 45 1.14 -1.76 5.88
C PRO A 45 0.22 -0.74 6.58
N MET A 46 -0.12 0.34 5.88
CA MET A 46 -1.08 1.35 6.32
C MET A 46 -2.29 1.32 5.38
N TYR A 47 -3.41 0.75 5.85
CA TYR A 47 -4.65 0.70 5.07
C TYR A 47 -5.37 2.05 5.11
N ILE A 48 -5.71 2.58 3.94
CA ILE A 48 -6.33 3.89 3.77
C ILE A 48 -7.59 3.73 2.91
N GLN A 49 -8.72 4.19 3.43
CA GLN A 49 -10.01 4.11 2.77
C GLN A 49 -10.32 5.38 1.98
N ALA A 50 -11.09 5.23 0.90
CA ALA A 50 -11.59 6.34 0.09
C ALA A 50 -12.17 7.50 0.94
N SER A 51 -12.95 7.15 1.97
CA SER A 51 -13.63 8.10 2.86
C SER A 51 -12.67 8.93 3.72
N GLU A 52 -11.43 8.50 3.90
CA GLU A 52 -10.44 9.18 4.74
C GLU A 52 -9.66 10.25 3.97
N VAL A 53 -9.51 10.05 2.66
CA VAL A 53 -8.68 10.90 1.79
C VAL A 53 -9.53 11.84 0.95
N GLY A 54 -10.66 11.36 0.40
CA GLY A 54 -11.50 12.15 -0.49
C GLY A 54 -10.77 12.56 -1.78
N LEU A 55 -10.17 11.58 -2.48
CA LEU A 55 -9.52 11.80 -3.77
C LEU A 55 -10.47 12.51 -4.75
N ASP A 56 -9.97 13.55 -5.41
CA ASP A 56 -10.66 14.37 -6.42
C ASP A 56 -11.97 15.03 -5.95
N THR A 57 -12.22 15.03 -4.64
CA THR A 57 -13.36 15.73 -4.02
C THR A 57 -12.88 16.76 -2.99
N ARG A 58 -11.88 16.41 -2.18
CA ARG A 58 -11.28 17.30 -1.18
C ARG A 58 -9.88 17.77 -1.60
N GLU A 59 -9.05 16.84 -2.07
CA GLU A 59 -7.67 17.07 -2.48
C GLU A 59 -7.41 16.36 -3.81
N SER A 60 -6.49 16.90 -4.60
CA SER A 60 -6.09 16.28 -5.86
C SER A 60 -5.35 14.97 -5.60
N VAL A 61 -5.45 14.01 -6.52
CA VAL A 61 -4.66 12.77 -6.45
C VAL A 61 -3.15 13.07 -6.34
N GLU A 62 -2.66 14.11 -7.02
CA GLU A 62 -1.26 14.53 -6.98
C GLU A 62 -0.84 14.97 -5.57
N ASP A 63 -1.60 15.85 -4.93
CA ASP A 63 -1.28 16.38 -3.59
C ASP A 63 -1.29 15.27 -2.53
N VAL A 64 -2.29 14.38 -2.59
CA VAL A 64 -2.37 13.23 -1.71
C VAL A 64 -1.18 12.29 -1.91
N THR A 65 -0.85 11.98 -3.16
CA THR A 65 0.27 11.08 -3.48
C THR A 65 1.59 11.65 -2.99
N ASN A 66 1.81 12.95 -3.22
CA ASN A 66 3.00 13.67 -2.73
C ASN A 66 3.09 13.62 -1.20
N THR A 67 1.96 13.81 -0.51
CA THR A 67 1.90 13.72 0.95
C THR A 67 2.22 12.31 1.44
N LEU A 68 1.63 11.28 0.84
CA LEU A 68 1.88 9.88 1.22
C LEU A 68 3.33 9.47 0.96
N ALA A 69 3.96 9.96 -0.11
CA ALA A 69 5.35 9.66 -0.45
C ALA A 69 6.36 10.21 0.57
N CYS A 70 6.00 11.22 1.36
CA CYS A 70 6.85 11.73 2.45
C CYS A 70 6.97 10.74 3.62
N PHE A 71 6.02 9.82 3.78
CA PHE A 71 5.95 8.90 4.92
C PHE A 71 6.19 7.44 4.53
N HIS A 72 5.89 7.06 3.30
CA HIS A 72 5.87 5.66 2.87
C HIS A 72 6.94 5.40 1.79
N GLY A 73 7.56 4.21 1.86
CA GLY A 73 8.52 3.76 0.85
C GLY A 73 7.86 3.26 -0.43
N ALA A 74 6.56 2.96 -0.38
CA ALA A 74 5.75 2.52 -1.51
C ALA A 74 4.27 2.89 -1.31
N ILE A 75 3.54 3.02 -2.42
CA ILE A 75 2.09 3.25 -2.43
C ILE A 75 1.47 2.17 -3.33
N GLY A 76 0.56 1.38 -2.76
CA GLY A 76 -0.31 0.48 -3.50
C GLY A 76 -1.70 1.08 -3.55
N ALA A 77 -2.30 1.15 -4.74
CA ALA A 77 -3.61 1.72 -4.93
C ALA A 77 -4.55 0.73 -5.65
N ARG A 78 -5.77 0.61 -5.12
CA ARG A 78 -6.89 -0.05 -5.79
C ARG A 78 -7.94 1.01 -6.13
N VAL A 79 -7.90 1.43 -7.39
CA VAL A 79 -8.75 2.48 -7.98
C VAL A 79 -9.78 1.90 -8.96
N PHE A 80 -10.58 2.75 -9.59
CA PHE A 80 -11.58 2.39 -10.61
C PHE A 80 -10.98 1.93 -11.94
#